data_AF-A0A9R0S396-F1
#
_entry.id   AF-A0A9R0S396-F1
#
_cell.length_a   1.000
_cell.length_b   1.000
_cell.length_c   1.000
_cell.angle_alpha   90.00
_cell.angle_beta   90.00
_cell.angle_gamma   90.00
#
_symmetry.space_group_name_H-M   'P 1'
#
loop_
_entity.id
_entity.type
_entity.pdbx_description
1 polymer ?
#
loop_
_entity_poly.entity_id
_entity_poly.type
_entity_poly.pdbx_seq_one_letter_code
_entity_poly.pdbx_strand_id
1 'polypeptide(L)'
;MDGHMGLANSLAMKIAGIDKNTNDPVGGTIVRTTEREPTGLLVDAAMKLVFDVVREDSVNERREALLRASKHALMRGVTTVVDVGSYFPGTSEEQTWQDFSGSRIYFCSFSSITLFLDWNLICSEVLCLHHNRCL
;
A
#
# COMPACT_ATOMS: atom_id res chain seq x y z
N MET A 1 7.05 11.41 7.15
CA MET A 1 5.66 11.12 6.70
C MET A 1 5.24 9.90 7.49
N ASP A 2 4.11 9.99 8.20
CA ASP A 2 3.59 8.94 9.09
C ASP A 2 2.60 7.99 8.39
N GLY A 3 2.28 8.24 7.12
CA GLY A 3 1.34 7.43 6.33
C GLY A 3 -0.10 7.95 6.35
N HIS A 4 -0.37 9.08 7.01
CA HIS A 4 -1.71 9.65 7.16
C HIS A 4 -2.10 10.67 6.08
N MET A 5 -1.30 10.76 5.02
CA MET A 5 -1.51 11.71 3.92
C MET A 5 -1.30 11.05 2.56
N GLY A 6 -2.24 11.27 1.66
CA GLY A 6 -2.18 10.85 0.26
C GLY A 6 -2.20 12.06 -0.68
N LEU A 7 -1.50 11.94 -1.82
CA LEU A 7 -1.51 12.95 -2.87
C LEU A 7 -2.14 12.37 -4.14
N ALA A 8 -3.27 12.93 -4.56
CA ALA A 8 -4.00 12.55 -5.76
C ALA A 8 -3.86 13.63 -6.84
N ASN A 9 -3.65 13.21 -8.08
CA ASN A 9 -3.67 14.13 -9.22
C ASN A 9 -5.12 14.47 -9.63
N SER A 10 -5.27 15.46 -10.50
CA SER A 10 -6.59 15.93 -10.96
C SER A 10 -7.43 14.85 -11.65
N LEU A 11 -6.80 13.90 -12.35
CA LEU A 11 -7.50 12.78 -12.99
C LEU A 11 -8.04 11.79 -11.95
N ALA A 12 -7.24 11.43 -10.94
CA ALA A 12 -7.65 10.56 -9.85
C ALA A 12 -8.78 11.18 -9.03
N MET A 13 -8.70 12.47 -8.71
CA MET A 13 -9.79 13.19 -8.05
C MET A 13 -11.07 13.18 -8.88
N LYS A 14 -10.96 13.38 -10.20
CA LYS A 14 -12.12 13.34 -11.10
C LYS A 14 -12.78 11.95 -11.15
N ILE A 15 -11.99 10.88 -11.18
CA ILE A 15 -12.49 9.50 -11.16
C ILE A 15 -13.13 9.19 -9.80
N ALA A 16 -12.56 9.71 -8.70
CA ALA A 16 -13.09 9.60 -7.34
C ALA A 16 -14.33 10.48 -7.08
N GLY A 17 -14.72 11.35 -8.01
CA GLY A 17 -15.83 12.29 -7.82
C GLY A 17 -15.53 13.39 -6.79
N ILE A 18 -14.25 13.70 -6.55
CA ILE A 18 -13.83 14.77 -5.65
C ILE A 18 -13.86 16.10 -6.40
N ASP A 19 -14.69 17.01 -5.93
CA ASP A 19 -14.81 18.38 -6.41
C ASP A 19 -14.90 19.39 -5.24
N LYS A 20 -15.09 20.67 -5.56
CA LYS A 20 -15.22 21.76 -4.58
C LYS A 20 -16.42 21.61 -3.61
N ASN A 21 -17.42 20.82 -3.98
CA ASN A 21 -18.62 20.57 -3.19
C ASN A 21 -18.55 19.27 -2.39
N THR A 22 -17.54 18.42 -2.64
CA THR A 22 -17.30 17.22 -1.83
C THR A 22 -17.03 17.63 -0.39
N ASN A 23 -17.81 17.10 0.55
CA ASN A 23 -17.60 17.33 1.98
C ASN A 23 -16.45 16.47 2.51
N ASP A 24 -15.83 16.93 3.59
CA ASP A 24 -14.82 16.13 4.28
C ASP A 24 -15.48 14.95 5.00
N PRO A 25 -14.91 13.72 4.90
CA PRO A 25 -15.43 12.57 5.62
C PRO A 25 -15.10 12.69 7.12
N VAL A 26 -15.88 11.98 7.95
CA VAL A 26 -15.62 11.91 9.40
C VAL A 26 -14.23 11.30 9.64
N GLY A 27 -13.37 12.02 10.36
CA GLY A 27 -12.00 11.59 10.63
C GLY A 27 -11.05 11.74 9.44
N GLY A 28 -11.34 12.64 8.49
CA GLY A 28 -10.43 12.97 7.40
C GLY A 28 -10.63 14.39 6.88
N THR A 29 -9.71 14.87 6.06
CA THR A 29 -9.78 16.23 5.50
C THR A 29 -9.25 16.27 4.08
N ILE A 30 -10.00 16.92 3.18
CA ILE A 30 -9.52 17.28 1.84
C ILE A 30 -8.92 18.68 1.91
N VAL A 31 -7.62 18.81 1.69
CA VAL A 31 -6.97 20.12 1.76
C VAL A 31 -7.37 20.94 0.54
N ARG A 32 -7.90 22.14 0.77
CA ARG A 32 -8.38 23.06 -0.26
C ARG A 32 -7.57 24.36 -0.29
N THR A 33 -7.53 24.99 -1.44
CA THR A 33 -6.97 26.34 -1.60
C THR A 33 -7.91 27.39 -0.99
N THR A 34 -7.47 28.65 -0.98
CA THR A 34 -8.29 29.81 -0.58
C THR A 34 -9.57 29.96 -1.41
N GLU A 35 -9.58 29.41 -2.62
CA GLU A 35 -10.71 29.42 -3.56
C GLU A 35 -11.64 28.21 -3.41
N ARG A 36 -11.42 27.37 -2.38
CA ARG A 36 -12.13 26.11 -2.10
C ARG A 36 -11.90 24.99 -3.12
N GLU A 37 -10.91 25.12 -3.99
CA GLU A 37 -10.55 24.04 -4.91
C GLU A 37 -9.70 22.97 -4.18
N PRO A 38 -9.99 21.67 -4.37
CA PRO A 38 -9.21 20.59 -3.76
C PRO A 38 -7.79 20.57 -4.33
N THR A 39 -6.79 20.59 -3.44
CA THR A 39 -5.37 20.61 -3.80
C THR A 39 -4.82 19.26 -4.25
N GLY A 40 -5.58 18.18 -4.01
CA GLY A 40 -5.12 16.80 -4.18
C GLY A 40 -4.50 16.19 -2.92
N LEU A 41 -4.27 16.97 -1.87
CA LEU A 41 -3.78 16.45 -0.58
C LEU A 41 -4.97 15.98 0.28
N LEU A 42 -4.95 14.70 0.64
CA LEU A 42 -6.00 14.00 1.38
C LEU A 42 -5.42 13.48 2.70
N VAL A 43 -6.12 13.74 3.81
CA VAL A 43 -5.67 13.37 5.16
C VAL A 43 -6.61 12.33 5.77
N ASP A 44 -6.03 11.31 6.39
CA ASP A 44 -6.72 10.22 7.10
C ASP A 44 -7.86 9.60 6.28
N ALA A 45 -9.11 9.64 6.76
CA ALA A 45 -10.26 9.02 6.11
C ALA A 45 -10.53 9.57 4.70
N ALA A 46 -10.05 10.76 4.37
CA ALA A 46 -10.18 11.33 3.02
C ALA A 46 -9.39 10.55 1.97
N MET A 47 -8.32 9.85 2.36
CA MET A 47 -7.54 9.00 1.45
C MET A 47 -8.40 7.87 0.86
N LYS A 48 -9.39 7.39 1.63
CA LYS A 48 -10.29 6.31 1.21
C LYS A 48 -11.11 6.66 -0.04
N LEU A 49 -11.49 7.93 -0.19
CA LEU A 49 -12.25 8.41 -1.37
C LEU A 49 -11.53 8.10 -2.68
N VAL A 50 -10.20 8.16 -2.68
CA VAL A 50 -9.39 7.81 -3.84
C VAL A 50 -9.05 6.33 -3.85
N PHE A 51 -8.72 5.71 -2.71
CA PHE A 51 -8.40 4.28 -2.69
C PHE A 51 -9.53 3.39 -3.22
N ASP A 52 -10.79 3.73 -2.94
CA ASP A 52 -11.93 2.94 -3.39
C ASP A 52 -12.10 2.92 -4.93
N VAL A 53 -11.50 3.88 -5.65
CA VAL A 53 -11.50 3.91 -7.14
C VAL A 53 -10.20 3.40 -7.76
N VAL A 54 -9.19 3.08 -6.94
CA VAL A 54 -7.95 2.46 -7.43
C VAL A 54 -8.27 1.01 -7.77
N ARG A 55 -7.92 0.62 -8.99
CA ARG A 55 -8.09 -0.77 -9.45
C ARG A 55 -7.22 -1.70 -8.60
N GLU A 56 -7.79 -2.80 -8.15
CA GLU A 56 -7.01 -3.88 -7.55
C GLU A 56 -5.92 -4.40 -8.51
N ASP A 57 -4.75 -4.69 -7.96
CA ASP A 57 -3.68 -5.33 -8.73
C ASP A 57 -4.08 -6.75 -9.13
N SER A 58 -3.82 -7.11 -10.38
CA SER A 58 -3.99 -8.48 -10.84
C SER A 58 -2.98 -9.44 -10.19
N VAL A 59 -3.29 -10.74 -10.15
CA VAL A 59 -2.38 -11.77 -9.62
C VAL A 59 -1.00 -11.72 -10.31
N ASN A 60 -0.97 -11.44 -11.62
CA ASN A 60 0.28 -11.35 -12.37
C ASN A 60 1.12 -10.12 -11.96
N GLU A 61 0.47 -8.95 -11.78
CA GLU A 61 1.16 -7.73 -11.30
C GLU A 61 1.75 -7.95 -9.90
N ARG A 62 1.01 -8.61 -9.00
CA ARG A 62 1.50 -8.94 -7.65
C ARG A 62 2.68 -9.93 -7.69
N ARG A 63 2.61 -10.96 -8.54
CA ARG A 63 3.73 -11.89 -8.75
C ARG A 63 4.98 -11.21 -9.28
N GLU A 64 4.83 -10.31 -10.25
CA GLU A 64 5.96 -9.54 -10.78
C GLU A 64 6.58 -8.63 -9.71
N ALA A 65 5.76 -7.99 -8.89
CA ALA A 65 6.22 -7.20 -7.75
C ALA A 65 6.99 -8.08 -6.74
N LEU A 66 6.46 -9.24 -6.38
CA LEU A 66 7.11 -10.20 -5.48
C LEU A 66 8.46 -10.68 -6.03
N LEU A 67 8.55 -10.96 -7.34
CA LEU A 67 9.79 -11.36 -7.98
C LEU A 67 10.84 -10.23 -7.95
N ARG A 68 10.43 -8.98 -8.18
CA ARG A 68 11.34 -7.82 -8.08
C ARG A 68 11.84 -7.62 -6.64
N ALA A 69 10.94 -7.68 -5.66
CA ALA A 69 11.29 -7.58 -4.25
C ALA A 69 12.24 -8.71 -3.82
N SER A 70 11.97 -9.95 -4.24
CA SER A 70 12.82 -11.11 -3.94
C SER A 70 14.23 -10.97 -4.53
N LYS A 71 14.34 -10.53 -5.80
CA LYS A 71 15.65 -10.24 -6.41
C LYS A 71 16.41 -9.16 -5.65
N HIS A 72 15.71 -8.10 -5.22
CA HIS A 72 16.32 -7.03 -4.42
C HIS A 72 16.84 -7.53 -3.07
N ALA A 73 16.04 -8.34 -2.37
CA ALA A 73 16.41 -8.96 -1.10
C ALA A 73 17.64 -9.87 -1.25
N LEU A 74 17.65 -10.73 -2.29
CA LEU A 74 18.77 -11.64 -2.57
C LEU A 74 20.06 -10.87 -2.88
N MET A 75 20.00 -9.77 -3.61
CA MET A 75 21.18 -8.91 -3.86
C MET A 75 21.78 -8.35 -2.56
N ARG A 76 21.00 -8.26 -1.47
CA ARG A 76 21.45 -7.83 -0.14
C ARG A 76 21.73 -9.00 0.81
N GLY A 77 21.75 -10.24 0.31
CA GLY A 77 22.03 -11.43 1.11
C GLY A 77 20.86 -11.92 1.98
N VAL A 78 19.66 -11.36 1.81
CA VAL A 78 18.45 -11.82 2.51
C VAL A 78 17.92 -13.06 1.82
N THR A 79 17.95 -14.20 2.51
CA THR A 79 17.53 -15.51 1.99
C THR A 79 16.17 -15.97 2.48
N THR A 80 15.58 -15.25 3.45
CA THR A 80 14.29 -15.60 4.05
C THR A 80 13.54 -14.33 4.42
N VAL A 81 12.28 -14.26 4.03
CA VAL A 81 11.35 -13.18 4.37
C VAL A 81 10.09 -13.83 4.89
N VAL A 82 9.57 -13.32 6.00
CA VAL A 82 8.26 -13.70 6.53
C VAL A 82 7.33 -12.54 6.23
N ASP A 83 6.35 -12.79 5.38
CA ASP A 83 5.24 -11.86 5.18
C ASP A 83 4.21 -12.10 6.29
N VAL A 84 3.97 -11.07 7.10
CA VAL A 84 2.96 -11.11 8.17
C VAL A 84 1.57 -10.71 7.68
N GLY A 85 1.41 -10.61 6.34
CA GLY A 85 0.15 -10.50 5.66
C GLY A 85 -0.35 -9.06 5.50
N SER A 86 -1.19 -8.87 4.49
CA SER A 86 -2.00 -7.67 4.30
C SER A 86 -3.16 -7.70 5.29
N TYR A 87 -2.98 -7.20 6.52
CA TYR A 87 -4.11 -7.04 7.43
C TYR A 87 -4.93 -5.81 7.03
N PHE A 88 -5.71 -5.94 5.96
CA PHE A 88 -6.81 -5.02 5.66
C PHE A 88 -8.12 -5.75 5.96
N PRO A 89 -8.99 -5.20 6.82
CA PRO A 89 -10.29 -5.82 7.11
C PRO A 89 -11.06 -6.09 5.80
N GLY A 90 -11.33 -7.37 5.50
CA GLY A 90 -12.08 -7.78 4.31
C GLY A 90 -11.27 -8.42 3.17
N THR A 91 -9.93 -8.50 3.27
CA THR A 91 -9.11 -9.24 2.28
C THR A 91 -9.17 -10.74 2.51
N SER A 92 -9.30 -11.54 1.43
CA SER A 92 -9.38 -13.00 1.54
C SER A 92 -7.99 -13.64 1.59
N GLU A 93 -7.82 -14.64 2.44
CA GLU A 93 -6.57 -15.42 2.54
C GLU A 93 -6.20 -16.14 1.23
N GLU A 94 -7.21 -16.42 0.39
CA GLU A 94 -7.04 -17.07 -0.91
C GLU A 94 -6.18 -16.24 -1.88
N GLN A 95 -6.27 -14.91 -1.82
CA GLN A 95 -5.47 -14.02 -2.68
C GLN A 95 -3.97 -14.20 -2.43
N THR A 96 -3.57 -14.35 -1.16
CA THR A 96 -2.18 -14.58 -0.75
C THR A 96 -1.64 -15.89 -1.34
N TRP A 97 -2.41 -16.97 -1.28
CA TRP A 97 -1.99 -18.27 -1.84
C TRP A 97 -1.86 -18.25 -3.37
N GLN A 98 -2.71 -17.49 -4.05
CA GLN A 98 -2.59 -17.34 -5.51
C GLN A 98 -1.32 -16.62 -5.93
N ASP A 99 -0.77 -15.73 -5.11
CA ASP A 99 0.47 -15.03 -5.45
C ASP A 99 1.68 -15.99 -5.44
N PHE A 100 1.66 -16.99 -4.55
CA PHE A 100 2.76 -17.95 -4.41
C PHE A 100 2.67 -19.14 -5.38
N SER A 101 1.48 -19.48 -5.87
CA SER A 101 1.30 -20.64 -6.76
C SER A 101 2.16 -20.50 -8.05
N GLY A 102 3.11 -21.42 -8.20
CA GLY A 102 4.05 -21.48 -9.34
C GLY A 102 5.41 -20.80 -9.11
N SER A 103 5.63 -20.11 -7.98
CA SER A 103 6.93 -19.52 -7.64
C SER A 103 7.79 -20.50 -6.83
N ARG A 104 9.02 -20.77 -7.28
CA ARG A 104 10.02 -21.60 -6.55
C ARG A 104 10.80 -20.76 -5.53
N ILE A 105 10.08 -19.97 -4.74
CA ILE A 105 10.66 -19.21 -3.63
C ILE A 105 10.08 -19.84 -2.37
N TYR A 106 10.94 -20.41 -1.53
CA TYR A 106 10.51 -21.04 -0.27
C TYR A 106 10.12 -19.94 0.72
N PHE A 107 8.83 -19.57 0.71
CA PHE A 107 8.23 -18.74 1.75
C PHE A 107 7.69 -19.65 2.85
N CYS A 108 8.17 -19.45 4.08
CA CYS A 108 7.63 -20.11 5.26
C CYS A 108 6.60 -19.17 5.88
N SER A 109 5.32 -19.39 5.57
CA SER A 109 4.22 -18.69 6.23
C SER A 109 3.90 -19.41 7.55
N PHE A 110 4.07 -18.71 8.67
CA PHE A 110 3.65 -19.19 9.99
C PHE A 110 2.31 -18.53 10.33
N SER A 111 1.22 -19.28 10.16
CA SER A 111 -0.07 -18.92 10.74
C SER A 111 -0.03 -19.20 12.25
N SER A 112 0.14 -18.14 13.03
CA SER A 112 0.16 -18.09 14.51
C SER A 112 1.46 -18.55 15.18
N ILE A 113 2.21 -17.60 15.75
CA ILE A 113 2.84 -17.68 17.08
C ILE A 113 3.32 -16.29 17.51
N THR A 114 2.88 -15.89 18.70
CA THR A 114 3.32 -14.71 19.45
C THR A 114 4.80 -14.83 19.80
N LEU A 115 5.67 -13.96 19.27
CA LEU A 115 7.01 -13.75 19.80
C LEU A 115 7.41 -12.27 19.69
N PHE A 116 7.63 -11.68 20.86
CA PHE A 116 8.29 -10.39 21.08
C PHE A 116 9.70 -10.41 20.48
N LEU A 117 9.99 -9.56 19.50
CA LEU A 117 11.36 -9.13 19.19
C LEU A 117 11.36 -7.67 18.71
N ASP A 118 12.41 -6.96 19.14
CA ASP A 118 12.60 -5.51 19.15
C ASP A 118 12.23 -4.76 17.86
N TRP A 119 11.44 -3.70 18.05
CA TRP A 119 10.87 -2.80 17.04
C TRP A 119 11.91 -1.89 16.34
N ASN A 120 13.17 -1.85 16.80
CA ASN A 120 14.14 -0.82 16.37
C ASN A 120 15.02 -1.18 15.17
N LEU A 121 14.96 -2.40 14.62
CA LEU A 121 15.91 -2.86 13.58
C LEU A 121 15.33 -3.01 12.16
N ILE A 122 14.01 -2.88 11.95
CA ILE A 122 13.37 -3.23 10.67
C ILE A 122 12.94 -1.99 9.83
N CYS A 123 12.90 -0.78 10.41
CA CYS A 123 12.22 0.36 9.78
C CYS A 123 13.03 1.24 8.81
N SER A 124 14.28 0.92 8.43
CA SER A 124 15.09 1.89 7.67
C SER A 124 15.10 1.77 6.13
N GLU A 125 14.79 0.62 5.51
CA GLU A 125 15.11 0.45 4.07
C GLU A 125 13.98 -0.06 3.15
N VAL A 126 12.77 -0.36 3.62
CA VAL A 126 11.74 -1.02 2.77
C VAL A 126 10.72 -0.04 2.16
N LEU A 127 10.69 1.23 2.55
CA LEU A 127 9.64 2.18 2.14
C LEU A 127 9.90 2.92 0.80
N CYS A 128 10.37 2.25 -0.26
CA CYS A 128 10.63 2.95 -1.54
C CYS A 128 10.35 2.18 -2.84
N LEU A 129 9.89 0.91 -2.81
CA LEU A 129 9.77 0.11 -4.04
C LEU A 129 8.35 -0.05 -4.60
N HIS A 130 7.34 0.65 -4.07
CA HIS A 130 5.96 0.45 -4.50
C HIS A 130 5.45 1.43 -5.58
N HIS A 131 6.15 2.53 -5.89
CA HIS A 131 5.74 3.44 -6.96
C HIS A 131 6.95 3.98 -7.73
N ASN A 132 7.02 3.69 -9.04
CA ASN A 132 7.97 4.27 -10.00
C ASN A 132 7.68 5.77 -10.26
N ARG A 133 7.59 6.58 -9.20
CA ARG A 133 7.53 8.04 -9.22
C ARG A 133 8.29 8.59 -8.01
N CYS A 134 9.61 8.67 -8.14
CA CYS A 134 10.42 9.57 -7.34
C CYS A 134 10.71 10.82 -8.18
N LEU A 135 10.35 12.00 -7.66
CA LEU A 135 11.01 13.26 -8.01
C LEU A 135 12.37 13.31 -7.31
#